data_AF-A0AAN9TGM2-F1
#
_entry.id   AF-A0AAN9TGM2-F1
#
_cell.length_a   1.000
_cell.length_b   1.000
_cell.length_c   1.000
_cell.angle_alpha   90.00
_cell.angle_beta   90.00
_cell.angle_gamma   90.00
#
_symmetry.space_group_name_H-M   'P 1'
#
loop_
_entity.id
_entity.type
_entity.pdbx_description
1 polymer ?
#
loop_
_entity_poly.entity_id
_entity_poly.type
_entity_poly.pdbx_seq_one_letter_code
_entity_poly.pdbx_strand_id
1 'polypeptide(L)'
;MIRYLRASNPNPLRESILRPYELSMAPNRNRFRMTSRPDASEENDPLNDARSTPSYGLAPLPGAKYLYTGAEGLSSLVELLHTLLVAKSPVFGKQVSESAFAYYAAVLAWKRMLEVHRANGFSVTDHERAFIDQVDCLSLRPPKALQTYLNSIGNCKVSQGREYQFRIFDRKYLAIGCWKGLFGVADHTTQHLYRAYPCLDIFGMRIQADLRDDVDKVWKLPKAAADPKSLHPTVNLLGWKPAARLSEARRDFLIQTGVTADSFHNENETLLFNPELLSAIQNVLNYPQMMQLSEMSKTSDGSLGQIAYLKCVGSEKRELANEVTQYSYTKISPNISQLAAALSFRVARPPGKEQNGTIRVNWCINQFEDDKVPAAYNEHCNDLRKAEPAILQFAEFAAVDSGFIAGLSRWIESFAL
;
A
#
# COMPACT_ATOMS: atom_id res chain seq x y z
N MET A 1 -42.37 45.75 -2.32
CA MET A 1 -43.34 46.84 -2.56
C MET A 1 -42.66 48.15 -2.16
N ILE A 2 -42.38 49.00 -3.16
CA ILE A 2 -42.18 50.48 -3.13
C ILE A 2 -41.01 51.08 -2.29
N ARG A 3 -40.19 51.85 -3.01
CA ARG A 3 -39.06 52.72 -2.58
C ARG A 3 -39.53 53.99 -1.86
N TYR A 4 -38.58 54.63 -1.15
CA TYR A 4 -38.33 56.07 -0.86
C TYR A 4 -38.00 56.26 0.65
N LEU A 5 -37.14 57.16 1.15
CA LEU A 5 -36.56 58.44 0.71
C LEU A 5 -35.30 58.76 1.57
N ARG A 6 -34.50 59.73 1.09
CA ARG A 6 -33.30 60.36 1.70
C ARG A 6 -33.64 61.39 2.80
N ALA A 7 -32.55 61.83 3.45
CA ALA A 7 -32.27 63.09 4.18
C ALA A 7 -32.23 62.90 5.73
N SER A 8 -31.34 63.48 6.52
CA SER A 8 -30.55 64.73 6.40
C SER A 8 -29.41 64.72 7.44
N ASN A 9 -28.31 65.41 7.15
CA ASN A 9 -27.27 65.83 8.11
C ASN A 9 -27.72 67.14 8.80
N PRO A 10 -27.29 67.48 10.05
CA PRO A 10 -26.00 68.19 10.20
C PRO A 10 -25.22 67.99 11.53
N ASN A 11 -23.91 68.25 11.43
CA ASN A 11 -22.86 68.75 12.39
C ASN A 11 -23.31 69.47 13.69
N PRO A 12 -22.42 69.85 14.67
CA PRO A 12 -20.95 69.66 14.78
C PRO A 12 -20.34 69.43 16.22
N LEU A 13 -19.01 69.20 16.25
CA LEU A 13 -17.98 69.62 17.24
C LEU A 13 -18.05 69.18 18.74
N ARG A 14 -17.04 68.41 19.16
CA ARG A 14 -16.16 68.81 20.28
C ARG A 14 -14.80 68.10 20.25
N GLU A 15 -13.76 68.93 20.24
CA GLU A 15 -12.34 68.60 20.35
C GLU A 15 -11.96 68.13 21.76
N SER A 16 -10.94 67.28 21.90
CA SER A 16 -9.78 67.60 22.74
C SER A 16 -8.60 66.61 22.66
N ILE A 17 -7.44 67.15 22.25
CA ILE A 17 -6.08 67.04 22.87
C ILE A 17 -5.46 65.61 22.93
N LEU A 18 -4.31 65.25 22.31
CA LEU A 18 -2.92 65.75 22.40
C LEU A 18 -2.04 65.26 21.22
N ARG A 19 -1.02 66.04 20.85
CA ARG A 19 0.12 65.75 19.93
C ARG A 19 1.07 64.65 20.51
N PRO A 20 2.25 64.28 19.93
CA PRO A 20 2.93 64.65 18.66
C PRO A 20 3.58 63.45 17.89
N TYR A 21 4.06 63.67 16.65
CA TYR A 21 5.46 63.47 16.19
C TYR A 21 5.53 63.47 14.64
N GLU A 22 6.26 64.43 14.09
CA GLU A 22 6.81 64.34 12.73
C GLU A 22 8.05 63.45 12.76
N LEU A 23 8.13 62.48 11.84
CA LEU A 23 9.37 61.85 11.43
C LEU A 23 9.24 61.32 10.00
N SER A 24 9.68 62.17 9.06
CA SER A 24 10.49 61.85 7.88
C SER A 24 10.33 60.46 7.28
N MET A 25 9.62 60.38 6.15
CA MET A 25 9.68 59.24 5.24
C MET A 25 11.02 59.19 4.51
N ALA A 26 11.80 58.14 4.76
CA ALA A 26 12.77 57.60 3.82
C ALA A 26 12.33 56.18 3.43
N PRO A 27 12.25 55.84 2.12
CA PRO A 27 11.86 54.51 1.70
C PRO A 27 13.03 53.55 1.92
N ASN A 28 12.98 52.80 3.03
CA ASN A 28 13.93 51.72 3.28
C ASN A 28 13.61 50.55 2.32
N ARG A 29 14.39 50.44 1.23
CA ARG A 29 14.41 49.28 0.33
C ARG A 29 15.03 48.08 1.05
N ASN A 30 14.34 47.52 2.03
CA ASN A 30 14.60 46.16 2.46
C ASN A 30 13.92 45.20 1.49
N ARG A 31 14.66 44.79 0.45
CA ARG A 31 14.35 43.59 -0.31
C ARG A 31 14.46 42.40 0.64
N PHE A 32 13.34 41.96 1.20
CA PHE A 32 13.20 40.60 1.70
C PHE A 32 13.43 39.65 0.52
N ARG A 33 14.64 39.11 0.44
CA ARG A 33 14.97 38.03 -0.48
C ARG A 33 14.38 36.76 0.13
N MET A 34 13.13 36.44 -0.20
CA MET A 34 12.56 35.12 0.07
C MET A 34 13.33 34.10 -0.76
N THR A 35 14.28 33.41 -0.13
CA THR A 35 14.86 32.18 -0.69
C THR A 35 14.00 31.01 -0.21
N SER A 36 13.05 30.60 -1.04
CA SER A 36 12.22 29.41 -0.82
C SER A 36 13.07 28.15 -1.06
N ARG A 37 13.44 27.46 0.02
CA ARG A 37 14.09 26.14 -0.04
C ARG A 37 13.03 25.07 0.16
N PRO A 38 12.87 24.08 -0.75
CA PRO A 38 11.93 22.95 -0.66
C PRO A 38 11.87 22.34 0.74
N ASP A 39 10.70 21.83 1.10
CA ASP A 39 10.59 21.05 2.33
C ASP A 39 11.38 19.75 2.13
N ALA A 40 12.34 19.49 3.02
CA ALA A 40 13.22 18.34 2.93
C ALA A 40 12.44 17.01 2.96
N SER A 41 11.20 17.01 3.45
CA SER A 41 10.33 15.82 3.43
C SER A 41 9.88 15.42 2.02
N GLU A 42 9.64 16.37 1.11
CA GLU A 42 9.22 16.07 -0.26
C GLU A 42 10.41 15.70 -1.15
N GLU A 43 11.58 16.31 -0.93
CA GLU A 43 12.80 16.00 -1.70
C GLU A 43 13.32 14.57 -1.47
N ASN A 44 13.05 13.99 -0.30
CA ASN A 44 13.51 12.65 0.06
C ASN A 44 12.40 11.58 -0.06
N ASP A 45 11.21 11.93 -0.58
CA ASP A 45 10.12 10.98 -0.73
C ASP A 45 10.47 9.92 -1.81
N PRO A 46 10.38 8.61 -1.52
CA PRO A 46 10.70 7.55 -2.48
C PRO A 46 9.88 7.58 -3.78
N LEU A 47 8.74 8.27 -3.82
CA LEU A 47 7.89 8.44 -5.01
C LEU A 47 8.10 9.79 -5.71
N ASN A 48 9.01 10.65 -5.26
CA ASN A 48 9.19 11.97 -5.88
C ASN A 48 10.39 12.01 -6.86
N ASP A 49 10.09 12.11 -8.15
CA ASP A 49 11.09 12.30 -9.22
C ASP A 49 11.31 13.78 -9.61
N ALA A 50 10.62 14.75 -8.98
CA ALA A 50 10.66 16.16 -9.38
C ALA A 50 10.98 17.11 -8.22
N ARG A 51 11.96 18.01 -8.43
CA ARG A 51 12.28 19.10 -7.51
C ARG A 51 11.21 20.19 -7.60
N SER A 52 10.27 20.25 -6.65
CA SER A 52 9.27 21.32 -6.52
C SER A 52 9.45 22.18 -5.27
N THR A 53 9.09 23.47 -5.36
CA THR A 53 9.22 24.54 -4.35
C THR A 53 8.14 24.50 -3.25
N PRO A 54 8.39 25.02 -2.02
CA PRO A 54 7.47 24.90 -0.89
C PRO A 54 6.74 26.20 -0.52
N SER A 55 5.82 26.05 0.44
CA SER A 55 5.08 27.13 1.13
C SER A 55 5.03 26.85 2.65
N TYR A 56 4.92 27.92 3.45
CA TYR A 56 5.03 27.97 4.92
C TYR A 56 3.75 27.57 5.69
N GLY A 57 3.89 27.10 6.95
CA GLY A 57 3.02 27.52 8.08
C GLY A 57 2.54 26.46 9.11
N LEU A 58 2.97 26.65 10.36
CA LEU A 58 2.53 26.11 11.68
C LEU A 58 2.66 24.59 11.99
N ALA A 59 3.19 24.33 13.19
CA ALA A 59 3.54 23.02 13.73
C ALA A 59 2.35 22.34 14.45
N PRO A 60 2.08 21.04 14.19
CA PRO A 60 1.03 20.31 14.87
C PRO A 60 1.46 19.79 16.24
N LEU A 61 0.47 19.68 17.12
CA LEU A 61 0.54 19.12 18.48
C LEU A 61 1.15 17.70 18.50
N PRO A 62 1.92 17.36 19.54
CA PRO A 62 2.58 16.06 19.67
C PRO A 62 1.56 14.94 19.79
N GLY A 63 1.73 13.92 18.97
CA GLY A 63 0.99 12.67 19.01
C GLY A 63 1.33 11.91 17.74
N ALA A 64 2.25 10.95 17.86
CA ALA A 64 2.53 10.01 16.78
C ALA A 64 1.21 9.35 16.38
N LYS A 65 0.83 9.53 15.11
CA LYS A 65 -0.35 8.90 14.54
C LYS A 65 0.11 7.69 13.74
N TYR A 66 -0.55 6.56 13.93
CA TYR A 66 -0.19 5.33 13.24
C TYR A 66 -0.87 5.27 11.87
N LEU A 67 -0.11 4.86 10.86
CA LEU A 67 -0.61 4.51 9.54
C LEU A 67 -0.58 2.99 9.37
N TYR A 68 -1.75 2.43 9.05
CA TYR A 68 -1.91 1.02 8.73
C TYR A 68 -1.86 0.83 7.21
N THR A 69 -0.67 1.01 6.64
CA THR A 69 -0.43 0.77 5.21
C THR A 69 -0.44 -0.72 4.90
N GLY A 70 -1.16 -1.12 3.85
CA GLY A 70 -1.17 -2.49 3.35
C GLY A 70 -0.34 -2.67 2.07
N ALA A 71 -0.29 -3.91 1.60
CA ALA A 71 0.32 -4.36 0.35
C ALA A 71 -0.74 -4.60 -0.74
N GLU A 72 -1.84 -3.85 -0.72
CA GLU A 72 -3.03 -4.16 -1.52
C GLU A 72 -2.76 -4.04 -3.04
N GLY A 73 -1.87 -3.14 -3.46
CA GLY A 73 -1.41 -3.03 -4.86
C GLY A 73 -0.29 -3.99 -5.27
N LEU A 74 0.23 -4.83 -4.36
CA LEU A 74 1.35 -5.73 -4.65
C LEU A 74 1.01 -6.71 -5.79
N SER A 75 -0.19 -7.27 -5.81
CA SER A 75 -0.61 -8.22 -6.86
C SER A 75 -0.54 -7.61 -8.27
N SER A 76 -1.05 -6.39 -8.44
CA SER A 76 -1.04 -5.69 -9.73
C SER A 76 0.38 -5.33 -10.16
N LEU A 77 1.23 -4.92 -9.21
CA LEU A 77 2.64 -4.64 -9.50
C LEU A 77 3.39 -5.92 -9.92
N VAL A 78 3.15 -7.04 -9.22
CA VAL A 78 3.75 -8.35 -9.54
C VAL A 78 3.34 -8.83 -10.93
N GLU A 79 2.07 -8.71 -11.29
CA GLU A 79 1.56 -9.06 -12.63
C GLU A 79 2.25 -8.27 -13.74
N LEU A 80 2.35 -6.95 -13.54
CA LEU A 80 3.00 -6.06 -14.48
C LEU A 80 4.48 -6.41 -14.62
N LEU A 81 5.19 -6.55 -13.49
CA LEU A 81 6.62 -6.86 -13.49
C LEU A 81 6.92 -8.25 -14.04
N HIS A 82 6.10 -9.24 -13.73
CA HIS A 82 6.25 -10.58 -14.30
C HIS A 82 6.10 -10.54 -15.82
N THR A 83 5.07 -9.85 -16.33
CA THR A 83 4.86 -9.66 -17.77
C THR A 83 6.08 -9.01 -18.44
N LEU A 84 6.62 -7.95 -17.84
CA LEU A 84 7.81 -7.26 -18.35
C LEU A 84 9.06 -8.14 -18.29
N LEU A 85 9.24 -8.89 -17.20
CA LEU A 85 10.36 -9.84 -17.02
C LEU A 85 10.33 -10.97 -18.05
N VAL A 86 9.16 -11.55 -18.32
CA VAL A 86 8.95 -12.60 -19.33
C VAL A 86 9.28 -12.07 -20.73
N ALA A 87 8.84 -10.84 -21.05
CA ALA A 87 9.10 -10.23 -22.35
C ALA A 87 10.58 -9.91 -22.56
N LYS A 88 11.28 -9.48 -21.51
CA LYS A 88 12.71 -9.12 -21.57
C LYS A 88 13.65 -10.32 -21.45
N SER A 89 13.20 -11.42 -20.85
CA SER A 89 14.03 -12.60 -20.65
C SER A 89 13.32 -13.92 -20.95
N PRO A 90 13.76 -14.61 -22.02
CA PRO A 90 13.32 -15.97 -22.29
C PRO A 90 13.64 -16.95 -21.16
N VAL A 91 14.78 -16.76 -20.46
CA VAL A 91 15.18 -17.64 -19.33
C VAL A 91 14.20 -17.48 -18.17
N PHE A 92 13.89 -16.24 -17.79
CA PHE A 92 12.92 -15.95 -16.75
C PHE A 92 11.54 -16.49 -17.14
N GLY A 93 11.09 -16.22 -18.36
CA GLY A 93 9.81 -16.72 -18.85
C GLY A 93 9.71 -18.25 -18.89
N LYS A 94 10.82 -18.94 -19.15
CA LYS A 94 10.88 -20.40 -19.17
C LYS A 94 10.89 -21.02 -17.78
N GLN A 95 11.51 -20.39 -16.79
CA GLN A 95 11.77 -20.98 -15.47
C GLN A 95 10.83 -20.48 -14.37
N VAL A 96 10.57 -19.17 -14.31
CA VAL A 96 9.88 -18.54 -13.17
C VAL A 96 8.41 -18.32 -13.47
N SER A 97 7.53 -19.03 -12.78
CA SER A 97 6.09 -18.80 -12.84
C SER A 97 5.69 -17.48 -12.17
N GLU A 98 4.51 -16.97 -12.50
CA GLU A 98 3.97 -15.76 -11.86
C GLU A 98 3.75 -15.98 -10.36
N SER A 99 3.29 -17.16 -9.93
CA SER A 99 3.11 -17.52 -8.53
C SER A 99 4.42 -17.56 -7.74
N ALA A 100 5.50 -18.08 -8.34
CA ALA A 100 6.84 -18.09 -7.75
C ALA A 100 7.36 -16.66 -7.56
N PHE A 101 7.24 -15.83 -8.59
CA PHE A 101 7.65 -14.42 -8.50
C PHE A 101 6.78 -13.62 -7.51
N ALA A 102 5.48 -13.92 -7.44
CA ALA A 102 4.57 -13.34 -6.44
C ALA A 102 5.00 -13.68 -5.02
N TYR A 103 5.38 -14.94 -4.76
CA TYR A 103 5.94 -15.36 -3.47
C TYR A 103 7.23 -14.61 -3.12
N TYR A 104 8.15 -14.49 -4.09
CA TYR A 104 9.38 -13.71 -3.92
C TYR A 104 9.09 -12.25 -3.51
N ALA A 105 8.16 -11.60 -4.21
CA ALA A 105 7.77 -10.22 -3.89
C ALA A 105 7.04 -10.11 -2.54
N ALA A 106 6.21 -11.10 -2.19
CA ALA A 106 5.50 -11.16 -0.91
C ALA A 106 6.46 -11.33 0.27
N VAL A 107 7.51 -12.15 0.15
CA VAL A 107 8.55 -12.30 1.16
C VAL A 107 9.25 -10.97 1.42
N LEU A 108 9.65 -10.25 0.37
CA LEU A 108 10.29 -8.94 0.50
C LEU A 108 9.35 -7.87 1.08
N ALA A 109 8.08 -7.88 0.68
CA ALA A 109 7.05 -7.00 1.24
C ALA A 109 6.83 -7.25 2.72
N TRP A 110 6.68 -8.52 3.11
CA TRP A 110 6.46 -8.87 4.51
C TRP A 110 7.66 -8.55 5.39
N LYS A 111 8.87 -8.88 4.91
CA LYS A 111 10.12 -8.51 5.57
C LYS A 111 10.21 -7.00 5.81
N ARG A 112 9.97 -6.19 4.76
CA ARG A 112 10.00 -4.73 4.84
C ARG A 112 9.01 -4.19 5.88
N MET A 113 7.78 -4.68 5.87
CA MET A 113 6.76 -4.28 6.84
C MET A 113 7.19 -4.61 8.27
N LEU A 114 7.68 -5.83 8.52
CA LEU A 114 8.13 -6.26 9.84
C LEU A 114 9.34 -5.44 10.33
N GLU A 115 10.29 -5.13 9.45
CA GLU A 115 11.46 -4.30 9.77
C GLU A 115 11.06 -2.91 10.24
N VAL A 116 10.19 -2.23 9.49
CA VAL A 116 9.72 -0.88 9.85
C VAL A 116 8.88 -0.94 11.13
N HIS A 117 8.00 -1.94 11.27
CA HIS A 117 7.19 -2.14 12.47
C HIS A 117 8.07 -2.32 13.72
N ARG A 118 9.11 -3.15 13.62
CA ARG A 118 10.12 -3.36 14.68
C ARG A 118 10.90 -2.08 14.97
N ALA A 119 11.34 -1.36 13.94
CA ALA A 119 12.09 -0.11 14.08
C ALA A 119 11.29 0.99 14.79
N ASN A 120 9.95 0.97 14.67
CA ASN A 120 9.04 1.87 15.39
C ASN A 120 8.77 1.45 16.84
N GLY A 121 9.44 0.41 17.35
CA GLY A 121 9.31 -0.05 18.73
C GLY A 121 8.09 -0.94 18.99
N PHE A 122 7.40 -1.41 17.94
CA PHE A 122 6.32 -2.38 18.10
C PHE A 122 6.86 -3.80 18.25
N SER A 123 6.09 -4.64 18.93
CA SER A 123 6.46 -6.04 19.17
C SER A 123 6.41 -6.86 17.89
N VAL A 124 7.46 -7.62 17.64
CA VAL A 124 7.51 -8.73 16.69
C VAL A 124 7.81 -10.02 17.45
N THR A 125 7.30 -11.15 16.97
CA THR A 125 7.59 -12.46 17.57
C THR A 125 9.04 -12.88 17.29
N ASP A 126 9.55 -13.86 18.03
CA ASP A 126 10.90 -14.39 17.79
C ASP A 126 11.01 -15.06 16.40
N HIS A 127 9.95 -15.71 15.93
CA HIS A 127 9.92 -16.30 14.58
C HIS A 127 9.90 -15.24 13.47
N GLU A 128 9.23 -14.10 13.69
CA GLU A 128 9.28 -12.96 12.78
C GLU A 128 10.66 -12.31 12.74
N ARG A 129 11.34 -12.22 13.89
CA ARG A 129 12.72 -11.74 13.97
C ARG A 129 13.66 -12.67 13.20
N ALA A 130 13.57 -13.97 13.46
CA ALA A 130 14.33 -14.98 12.73
C ALA A 130 14.06 -14.93 11.23
N PHE A 131 12.80 -14.72 10.82
CA PHE A 131 12.45 -14.56 9.40
C PHE A 131 13.13 -13.34 8.76
N ILE A 132 13.14 -12.18 9.42
CA ILE A 132 13.86 -11.00 8.92
C ILE A 132 15.34 -11.33 8.70
N ASP A 133 15.98 -11.92 9.71
CA ASP A 133 17.41 -12.23 9.69
C ASP A 133 17.73 -13.28 8.59
N GLN A 134 16.87 -14.30 8.42
CA GLN A 134 16.97 -15.30 7.36
C GLN A 134 16.87 -14.67 5.96
N VAL A 135 15.93 -13.75 5.74
CA VAL A 135 15.79 -13.05 4.45
C VAL A 135 16.98 -12.12 4.19
N ASP A 136 17.51 -11.45 5.22
CA ASP A 136 18.72 -10.62 5.11
C ASP A 136 19.94 -11.44 4.65
N CYS A 137 20.13 -12.65 5.18
CA CYS A 137 21.21 -13.55 4.78
C CYS A 137 21.21 -13.88 3.29
N LEU A 138 20.04 -13.89 2.63
CA LEU A 138 19.93 -14.20 1.20
C LEU A 138 20.36 -13.05 0.28
N SER A 139 20.54 -11.82 0.81
CA SER A 139 20.95 -10.64 0.04
C SER A 139 20.12 -10.42 -1.25
N LEU A 140 18.80 -10.61 -1.15
CA LEU A 140 17.88 -10.48 -2.27
C LEU A 140 17.82 -9.04 -2.79
N ARG A 141 17.81 -8.88 -4.11
CA ARG A 141 17.80 -7.60 -4.82
C ARG A 141 16.62 -7.56 -5.78
N PRO A 142 15.48 -6.97 -5.39
CA PRO A 142 14.31 -6.88 -6.27
C PRO A 142 14.56 -5.99 -7.49
N PRO A 143 13.75 -6.15 -8.57
CA PRO A 143 13.67 -5.17 -9.65
C PRO A 143 13.37 -3.77 -9.11
N LYS A 144 13.95 -2.74 -9.74
CA LYS A 144 13.87 -1.34 -9.26
C LYS A 144 12.45 -0.86 -8.95
N ALA A 145 11.47 -1.16 -9.78
CA ALA A 145 10.08 -0.77 -9.52
C ALA A 145 9.48 -1.44 -8.27
N LEU A 146 9.79 -2.73 -8.03
CA LEU A 146 9.41 -3.41 -6.79
C LEU A 146 10.16 -2.81 -5.60
N GLN A 147 11.45 -2.51 -5.75
CA GLN A 147 12.22 -1.82 -4.72
C GLN A 147 11.61 -0.47 -4.34
N THR A 148 11.24 0.36 -5.32
CA THR A 148 10.58 1.66 -5.08
C THR A 148 9.26 1.50 -4.34
N TYR A 149 8.44 0.52 -4.74
CA TYR A 149 7.21 0.17 -4.02
C TYR A 149 7.49 -0.23 -2.56
N LEU A 150 8.48 -1.09 -2.32
CA LEU A 150 8.82 -1.54 -0.97
C LEU A 150 9.39 -0.41 -0.11
N ASN A 151 10.25 0.43 -0.68
CA ASN A 151 10.81 1.60 0.00
C ASN A 151 9.76 2.65 0.34
N SER A 152 8.65 2.70 -0.41
CA SER A 152 7.55 3.61 -0.10
C SER A 152 6.75 3.19 1.14
N ILE A 153 6.90 1.95 1.63
CA ILE A 153 6.29 1.47 2.87
C ILE A 153 7.20 1.87 4.04
N GLY A 154 6.71 2.76 4.89
CA GLY A 154 7.52 3.36 5.96
C GLY A 154 6.84 4.50 6.71
N ASN A 155 7.60 5.12 7.62
CA ASN A 155 7.23 6.35 8.29
C ASN A 155 7.25 7.51 7.29
N CYS A 156 6.25 8.40 7.36
CA CYS A 156 6.25 9.57 6.51
C CYS A 156 6.13 10.84 7.34
N LYS A 157 6.80 11.90 6.85
CA LYS A 157 6.80 13.22 7.47
C LYS A 157 6.10 14.19 6.54
N VAL A 158 5.01 14.79 6.99
CA VAL A 158 4.32 15.83 6.22
C VAL A 158 5.02 17.17 6.39
N SER A 159 4.79 18.09 5.45
CA SER A 159 5.45 19.41 5.40
C SER A 159 5.24 20.31 6.63
N GLN A 160 4.26 19.96 7.48
CA GLN A 160 4.02 20.63 8.76
C GLN A 160 4.92 20.08 9.89
N GLY A 161 5.85 19.17 9.59
CA GLY A 161 6.75 18.54 10.57
C GLY A 161 6.12 17.40 11.38
N ARG A 162 4.86 17.00 11.07
CA ARG A 162 4.24 15.84 11.71
C ARG A 162 4.80 14.55 11.15
N GLU A 163 5.02 13.59 12.04
CA GLU A 163 5.48 12.26 11.67
C GLU A 163 4.35 11.25 11.88
N TYR A 164 4.11 10.46 10.85
CA TYR A 164 3.24 9.30 10.87
C TYR A 164 4.09 8.05 10.92
N GLN A 165 3.82 7.19 11.89
CA GLN A 165 4.55 5.95 12.07
C GLN A 165 3.79 4.80 11.41
N PHE A 166 4.49 4.02 10.59
CA PHE A 166 3.94 2.79 10.03
C PHE A 166 3.67 1.76 11.14
N ARG A 167 2.49 1.14 11.11
CA ARG A 167 2.13 0.05 12.02
C ARG A 167 1.37 -1.04 11.29
N ILE A 168 1.70 -2.30 11.61
CA ILE A 168 0.92 -3.47 11.20
C ILE A 168 -0.17 -3.71 12.24
N PHE A 169 -1.36 -4.12 11.82
CA PHE A 169 -2.36 -4.63 12.75
C PHE A 169 -1.83 -5.83 13.56
N ASP A 170 -2.32 -5.96 14.77
CA ASP A 170 -2.00 -7.09 15.63
C ASP A 170 -2.49 -8.37 14.95
N ARG A 171 -1.65 -9.40 14.97
CA ARG A 171 -1.86 -10.64 14.22
C ARG A 171 -1.48 -11.84 15.06
N LYS A 172 -2.14 -12.97 14.80
CA LYS A 172 -1.82 -14.27 15.37
C LYS A 172 -1.68 -15.26 14.25
N TYR A 173 -0.83 -16.25 14.46
CA TYR A 173 -0.56 -17.29 13.47
C TYR A 173 -1.30 -18.58 13.83
N LEU A 174 -1.87 -19.20 12.81
CA LEU A 174 -2.58 -20.46 12.88
C LEU A 174 -1.79 -21.51 12.11
N ALA A 175 -1.53 -22.64 12.77
CA ALA A 175 -0.88 -23.79 12.18
C ALA A 175 -1.88 -24.89 11.83
N ILE A 176 -1.88 -25.30 10.56
CA ILE A 176 -2.71 -26.36 9.98
C ILE A 176 -1.84 -27.19 9.03
N GLY A 177 -1.43 -28.38 9.48
CA GLY A 177 -0.59 -29.27 8.67
C GLY A 177 0.77 -28.63 8.38
N CYS A 178 1.11 -28.47 7.10
CA CYS A 178 2.34 -27.80 6.65
C CYS A 178 2.25 -26.26 6.66
N TRP A 179 1.06 -25.68 6.78
CA TRP A 179 0.84 -24.23 6.82
C TRP A 179 0.90 -23.74 8.26
N LYS A 180 1.74 -22.75 8.57
CA LYS A 180 2.00 -22.34 9.96
C LYS A 180 1.85 -20.84 10.22
N GLY A 181 1.74 -20.05 9.16
CA GLY A 181 1.76 -18.58 9.14
C GLY A 181 0.44 -17.95 8.70
N LEU A 182 -0.66 -18.71 8.69
CA LEU A 182 -2.01 -18.19 8.41
C LEU A 182 -2.47 -17.23 9.50
N PHE A 183 -3.16 -16.13 9.14
CA PHE A 183 -3.64 -15.12 10.09
C PHE A 183 -4.88 -15.55 10.92
N GLY A 184 -5.08 -16.85 11.14
CA GLY A 184 -6.29 -17.41 11.72
C GLY A 184 -7.30 -17.91 10.67
N VAL A 185 -8.48 -18.28 11.13
CA VAL A 185 -9.63 -18.60 10.25
C VAL A 185 -9.96 -17.34 9.48
N ALA A 186 -10.02 -17.41 8.16
CA ALA A 186 -10.32 -16.32 7.24
C ALA A 186 -11.79 -15.88 7.37
N ASP A 187 -12.16 -15.33 8.53
CA ASP A 187 -13.51 -14.92 8.88
C ASP A 187 -13.66 -13.39 8.93
N HIS A 188 -14.81 -12.91 9.44
CA HIS A 188 -15.08 -11.48 9.58
C HIS A 188 -14.04 -10.72 10.43
N THR A 189 -13.36 -11.39 11.37
CA THR A 189 -12.40 -10.78 12.29
C THR A 189 -11.00 -10.71 11.71
N THR A 190 -10.57 -11.69 10.90
CA THR A 190 -9.19 -11.75 10.39
C THR A 190 -9.05 -11.34 8.92
N GLN A 191 -10.15 -11.31 8.17
CA GLN A 191 -10.12 -11.05 6.72
C GLN A 191 -9.36 -9.77 6.34
N HIS A 192 -9.36 -8.75 7.19
CA HIS A 192 -8.68 -7.49 6.92
C HIS A 192 -7.16 -7.68 6.87
N LEU A 193 -6.60 -8.59 7.68
CA LEU A 193 -5.19 -8.98 7.64
C LEU A 193 -4.86 -9.66 6.31
N TYR A 194 -5.68 -10.61 5.88
CA TYR A 194 -5.52 -11.35 4.63
C TYR A 194 -5.66 -10.48 3.36
N ARG A 195 -6.33 -9.32 3.46
CA ARG A 195 -6.41 -8.34 2.36
C ARG A 195 -5.22 -7.39 2.37
N ALA A 196 -4.82 -6.94 3.56
CA ALA A 196 -3.87 -5.86 3.72
C ALA A 196 -2.42 -6.34 3.75
N TYR A 197 -2.14 -7.55 4.23
CA TYR A 197 -0.77 -8.00 4.47
C TYR A 197 -0.46 -9.31 3.75
N PRO A 198 0.77 -9.49 3.24
CA PRO A 198 1.17 -10.75 2.64
C PRO A 198 1.11 -11.88 3.66
N CYS A 199 0.18 -12.83 3.47
CA CYS A 199 0.17 -14.10 4.17
C CYS A 199 0.96 -15.12 3.33
N LEU A 200 2.22 -15.39 3.70
CA LEU A 200 3.13 -16.19 2.88
C LEU A 200 2.61 -17.59 2.56
N ASP A 201 1.84 -18.19 3.47
CA ASP A 201 1.15 -19.46 3.24
C ASP A 201 0.18 -19.41 2.05
N ILE A 202 -0.54 -18.30 1.85
CA ILE A 202 -1.46 -18.13 0.70
C ILE A 202 -0.68 -18.15 -0.61
N PHE A 203 0.49 -17.50 -0.65
CA PHE A 203 1.36 -17.51 -1.83
C PHE A 203 1.96 -18.90 -2.07
N GLY A 204 2.35 -19.62 -1.02
CA GLY A 204 2.80 -21.01 -1.11
C GLY A 204 1.71 -21.96 -1.59
N MET A 205 0.49 -21.84 -1.05
CA MET A 205 -0.68 -22.60 -1.51
C MET A 205 -0.97 -22.35 -2.98
N ARG A 206 -0.83 -21.11 -3.47
CA ARG A 206 -0.97 -20.80 -4.89
C ARG A 206 0.06 -21.55 -5.74
N ILE A 207 1.34 -21.58 -5.32
CA ILE A 207 2.39 -22.32 -6.04
C ILE A 207 2.06 -23.81 -6.08
N GLN A 208 1.62 -24.39 -4.96
CA GLN A 208 1.24 -25.81 -4.91
C GLN A 208 0.02 -26.09 -5.80
N ALA A 209 -0.96 -25.20 -5.83
CA ALA A 209 -2.13 -25.33 -6.70
C ALA A 209 -1.71 -25.32 -8.19
N ASP A 210 -0.75 -24.47 -8.58
CA ASP A 210 -0.19 -24.47 -9.94
C ASP A 210 0.54 -25.78 -10.30
N LEU A 211 1.03 -26.53 -9.30
CA LEU A 211 1.71 -27.81 -9.47
C LEU A 211 0.78 -29.02 -9.50
N ARG A 212 -0.49 -28.88 -9.11
CA ARG A 212 -1.44 -29.99 -9.16
C ARG A 212 -1.91 -30.24 -10.59
N ASP A 213 -2.13 -31.52 -10.90
CA ASP A 213 -2.69 -31.95 -12.19
C ASP A 213 -4.23 -31.98 -12.16
N ASP A 214 -4.86 -31.63 -11.03
CA ASP A 214 -6.32 -31.61 -10.90
C ASP A 214 -6.95 -30.44 -11.67
N VAL A 215 -8.15 -30.68 -12.20
CA VAL A 215 -8.81 -29.82 -13.20
C VAL A 215 -9.36 -28.53 -12.58
N ASP A 216 -9.47 -28.46 -11.25
CA ASP A 216 -10.05 -27.34 -10.54
C ASP A 216 -9.06 -26.18 -10.42
N LYS A 217 -9.10 -25.29 -11.41
CA LYS A 217 -8.35 -24.02 -11.37
C LYS A 217 -8.71 -23.16 -10.15
N VAL A 218 -9.84 -23.40 -9.49
CA VAL A 218 -10.27 -22.64 -8.32
C VAL A 218 -9.95 -23.42 -7.05
N TRP A 219 -8.73 -23.25 -6.54
CA TRP A 219 -8.32 -23.90 -5.29
C TRP A 219 -8.92 -23.21 -4.06
N LYS A 220 -9.07 -23.99 -2.99
CA LYS A 220 -9.71 -23.58 -1.73
C LYS A 220 -8.69 -23.54 -0.60
N LEU A 221 -8.98 -22.71 0.40
CA LEU A 221 -8.25 -22.75 1.67
C LEU A 221 -8.48 -24.10 2.38
N PRO A 222 -7.54 -24.56 3.21
CA PRO A 222 -7.79 -25.67 4.12
C PRO A 222 -9.06 -25.44 4.94
N LYS A 223 -9.86 -26.48 5.17
CA LYS A 223 -11.15 -26.36 5.89
C LYS A 223 -11.03 -25.68 7.26
N ALA A 224 -9.93 -25.90 7.97
CA ALA A 224 -9.66 -25.28 9.27
C ALA A 224 -9.27 -23.79 9.19
N ALA A 225 -8.91 -23.30 8.00
CA ALA A 225 -8.57 -21.89 7.72
C ALA A 225 -9.69 -21.15 6.99
N ALA A 226 -10.64 -21.85 6.38
CA ALA A 226 -11.75 -21.26 5.64
C ALA A 226 -12.91 -20.92 6.58
N ASP A 227 -13.68 -19.87 6.24
CA ASP A 227 -15.01 -19.70 6.84
C ASP A 227 -15.88 -20.91 6.45
N PRO A 228 -16.57 -21.58 7.39
CA PRO A 228 -17.38 -22.76 7.11
C PRO A 228 -18.48 -22.55 6.05
N LYS A 229 -18.93 -21.30 5.88
CA LYS A 229 -19.95 -20.91 4.89
C LYS A 229 -19.34 -20.44 3.56
N SER A 230 -18.01 -20.37 3.47
CA SER A 230 -17.34 -19.97 2.24
C SER A 230 -17.22 -21.12 1.25
N LEU A 231 -17.50 -20.83 -0.01
CA LEU A 231 -17.32 -21.75 -1.13
C LEU A 231 -15.86 -21.83 -1.57
N HIS A 232 -15.23 -20.67 -1.78
CA HIS A 232 -13.82 -20.51 -2.16
C HIS A 232 -13.38 -19.05 -1.95
N PRO A 233 -12.07 -18.76 -1.96
CA PRO A 233 -11.58 -17.40 -1.87
C PRO A 233 -11.90 -16.56 -3.11
N THR A 234 -11.77 -15.25 -2.98
CA THR A 234 -11.89 -14.29 -4.08
C THR A 234 -10.56 -13.60 -4.34
N VAL A 235 -10.50 -12.81 -5.42
CA VAL A 235 -9.36 -11.94 -5.77
C VAL A 235 -9.02 -10.89 -4.69
N ASN A 236 -9.89 -10.68 -3.70
CA ASN A 236 -9.59 -9.79 -2.57
C ASN A 236 -8.65 -10.43 -1.54
N LEU A 237 -8.49 -11.77 -1.55
CA LEU A 237 -7.49 -12.45 -0.74
C LEU A 237 -6.11 -12.19 -1.34
N LEU A 238 -5.24 -11.46 -0.64
CA LEU A 238 -3.94 -11.09 -1.18
C LEU A 238 -3.09 -12.34 -1.47
N GLY A 239 -2.60 -12.44 -2.70
CA GLY A 239 -1.84 -13.60 -3.18
C GLY A 239 -2.67 -14.72 -3.79
N TRP A 240 -4.00 -14.73 -3.61
CA TRP A 240 -4.86 -15.73 -4.23
C TRP A 240 -5.13 -15.41 -5.71
N LYS A 241 -5.00 -16.44 -6.54
CA LYS A 241 -5.48 -16.47 -7.92
C LYS A 241 -5.84 -17.89 -8.30
N PRO A 242 -6.69 -18.10 -9.32
CA PRO A 242 -6.87 -19.41 -9.91
C PRO A 242 -5.54 -20.03 -10.33
N ALA A 243 -5.42 -21.35 -10.18
CA ALA A 243 -4.24 -22.11 -10.54
C ALA A 243 -3.94 -21.94 -12.04
N ALA A 244 -2.68 -21.65 -12.33
CA ALA A 244 -2.14 -21.52 -13.67
C ALA A 244 -1.56 -22.85 -14.14
N ARG A 245 -1.72 -23.15 -15.43
CA ARG A 245 -1.04 -24.31 -16.04
C ARG A 245 0.43 -23.98 -16.24
N LEU A 246 1.31 -24.73 -15.57
CA LEU A 246 2.75 -24.60 -15.73
C LEU A 246 3.26 -25.42 -16.91
N SER A 247 4.31 -24.91 -17.58
CA SER A 247 5.13 -25.72 -18.48
C SER A 247 6.01 -26.68 -17.66
N GLU A 248 6.46 -27.76 -18.27
CA GLU A 248 7.35 -28.74 -17.63
C GLU A 248 8.57 -28.08 -17.00
N ALA A 249 9.26 -27.18 -17.74
CA ALA A 249 10.41 -26.45 -17.22
C ALA A 249 10.11 -25.60 -15.97
N ARG A 250 8.91 -25.02 -15.84
CA ARG A 250 8.50 -24.28 -14.63
C ARG A 250 8.19 -25.21 -13.47
N ARG A 251 7.61 -26.39 -13.75
CA ARG A 251 7.38 -27.42 -12.72
C ARG A 251 8.71 -27.95 -12.20
N ASP A 252 9.63 -28.30 -13.10
CA ASP A 252 10.97 -28.77 -12.74
C ASP A 252 11.73 -27.74 -11.89
N PHE A 253 11.66 -26.46 -12.27
CA PHE A 253 12.26 -25.37 -11.50
C PHE A 253 11.74 -25.34 -10.06
N LEU A 254 10.42 -25.45 -9.85
CA LEU A 254 9.82 -25.46 -8.51
C LEU A 254 10.20 -26.72 -7.72
N ILE A 255 10.16 -27.90 -8.36
CA ILE A 255 10.50 -29.18 -7.73
C ILE A 255 11.96 -29.19 -7.26
N GLN A 256 12.88 -28.65 -8.07
CA GLN A 256 14.30 -28.53 -7.71
C GLN A 256 14.54 -27.65 -6.47
N THR A 257 13.59 -26.77 -6.13
CA THR A 257 13.63 -25.91 -4.94
C THR A 257 12.89 -26.50 -3.74
N GLY A 258 12.53 -27.79 -3.79
CA GLY A 258 11.82 -28.47 -2.71
C GLY A 258 10.33 -28.12 -2.60
N VAL A 259 9.72 -27.61 -3.68
CA VAL A 259 8.28 -27.36 -3.75
C VAL A 259 7.59 -28.42 -4.60
N THR A 260 6.66 -29.14 -4.00
CA THR A 260 5.83 -30.16 -4.68
C THR A 260 4.35 -29.81 -4.54
N ALA A 261 3.47 -30.58 -5.19
CA ALA A 261 2.02 -30.40 -5.08
C ALA A 261 1.49 -30.58 -3.64
N ASP A 262 2.21 -31.35 -2.81
CA ASP A 262 1.81 -31.76 -1.45
C ASP A 262 2.71 -31.20 -0.35
N SER A 263 3.93 -30.76 -0.68
CA SER A 263 4.89 -30.23 0.28
C SER A 263 5.49 -28.91 -0.17
N PHE A 264 5.81 -28.06 0.79
CA PHE A 264 6.53 -26.82 0.57
C PHE A 264 7.63 -26.78 1.62
N HIS A 265 8.89 -26.93 1.20
CA HIS A 265 10.03 -26.85 2.13
C HIS A 265 9.98 -25.52 2.90
N ASN A 266 10.14 -25.58 4.22
CA ASN A 266 9.99 -24.43 5.10
C ASN A 266 11.06 -24.45 6.19
N GLU A 267 11.92 -23.45 6.21
CA GLU A 267 13.00 -23.30 7.18
C GLU A 267 12.67 -22.38 8.36
N ASN A 268 11.47 -21.80 8.39
CA ASN A 268 11.02 -21.01 9.52
C ASN A 268 9.86 -21.73 10.23
N GLU A 269 9.88 -21.68 11.57
CA GLU A 269 8.93 -22.46 12.38
C GLU A 269 7.49 -21.97 12.23
N THR A 270 7.27 -20.69 11.93
CA THR A 270 5.93 -20.09 11.84
C THR A 270 5.62 -19.56 10.45
N LEU A 271 6.51 -18.76 9.85
CA LEU A 271 6.26 -18.15 8.56
C LEU A 271 6.73 -19.06 7.43
N LEU A 272 6.03 -19.11 6.29
CA LEU A 272 6.48 -19.92 5.16
C LEU A 272 7.71 -19.30 4.50
N PHE A 273 8.86 -19.91 4.68
CA PHE A 273 10.13 -19.43 4.16
C PHE A 273 10.93 -20.56 3.49
N ASN A 274 11.07 -20.47 2.16
CA ASN A 274 11.87 -21.38 1.35
C ASN A 274 13.06 -20.60 0.73
N PRO A 275 14.26 -20.67 1.33
CA PRO A 275 15.42 -19.94 0.84
C PRO A 275 15.91 -20.45 -0.52
N GLU A 276 15.82 -21.75 -0.81
CA GLU A 276 16.23 -22.33 -2.07
C GLU A 276 15.44 -21.74 -3.24
N LEU A 277 14.11 -21.60 -3.10
CA LEU A 277 13.25 -20.98 -4.10
C LEU A 277 13.59 -19.50 -4.27
N LEU A 278 13.79 -18.77 -3.18
CA LEU A 278 14.12 -17.34 -3.22
C LEU A 278 15.47 -17.10 -3.89
N SER A 279 16.50 -17.87 -3.54
CA SER A 279 17.81 -17.83 -4.16
C SER A 279 17.77 -18.26 -5.62
N ALA A 280 17.00 -19.29 -5.98
CA ALA A 280 16.83 -19.71 -7.36
C ALA A 280 16.20 -18.60 -8.22
N ILE A 281 15.13 -17.95 -7.73
CA ILE A 281 14.52 -16.79 -8.41
C ILE A 281 15.52 -15.65 -8.53
N GLN A 282 16.25 -15.31 -7.46
CA GLN A 282 17.28 -14.27 -7.48
C GLN A 282 18.38 -14.57 -8.50
N ASN A 283 18.80 -15.82 -8.63
CA ASN A 283 19.81 -16.23 -9.61
C ASN A 283 19.31 -16.04 -11.04
N VAL A 284 18.03 -16.34 -11.31
CA VAL A 284 17.42 -16.06 -12.62
C VAL A 284 17.32 -14.56 -12.87
N LEU A 285 16.99 -13.76 -11.85
CA LEU A 285 16.95 -12.29 -11.94
C LEU A 285 18.35 -11.67 -12.15
N ASN A 286 19.39 -12.29 -11.59
CA ASN A 286 20.79 -11.83 -11.70
C ASN A 286 21.40 -12.05 -13.08
N TYR A 287 20.72 -12.75 -14.00
CA TYR A 287 21.24 -12.93 -15.35
C TYR A 287 21.50 -11.54 -15.99
N PRO A 288 22.67 -11.33 -16.62
CA PRO A 288 23.05 -10.02 -17.14
C PRO A 288 22.03 -9.46 -18.14
N GLN A 289 21.90 -8.13 -18.22
CA GLN A 289 21.13 -7.36 -19.22
C GLN A 289 19.60 -7.27 -19.04
N MET A 290 19.04 -7.68 -17.90
CA MET A 290 17.58 -7.78 -17.76
C MET A 290 16.90 -6.51 -17.24
N MET A 291 17.40 -5.98 -16.11
CA MET A 291 16.85 -4.85 -15.39
C MET A 291 17.80 -4.38 -14.28
N GLN A 292 17.63 -3.14 -13.84
CA GLN A 292 18.31 -2.65 -12.65
C GLN A 292 17.74 -3.35 -11.41
N LEU A 293 18.56 -4.18 -10.78
CA LEU A 293 18.29 -4.71 -9.44
C LEU A 293 18.88 -3.75 -8.42
N SER A 294 18.23 -3.61 -7.26
CA SER A 294 18.69 -2.68 -6.23
C SER A 294 18.52 -3.27 -4.85
N GLU A 295 19.39 -2.86 -3.93
CA GLU A 295 19.33 -3.28 -2.53
C GLU A 295 18.13 -2.67 -1.83
N MET A 296 17.49 -3.41 -0.94
CA MET A 296 16.40 -2.90 -0.11
C MET A 296 16.87 -1.77 0.81
N SER A 297 16.06 -0.72 0.97
CA SER A 297 16.37 0.31 1.97
C SER A 297 16.30 -0.27 3.39
N LYS A 298 17.27 0.11 4.22
CA LYS A 298 17.29 -0.18 5.66
C LYS A 298 16.69 0.96 6.50
N THR A 299 16.33 2.08 5.90
CA THR A 299 15.71 3.21 6.61
C THR A 299 14.27 2.92 6.95
N SER A 300 13.73 3.50 8.02
CA SER A 300 12.31 3.41 8.34
C SER A 300 11.43 4.32 7.49
N ASP A 301 12.03 5.14 6.61
CA ASP A 301 11.32 6.15 5.84
C ASP A 301 10.43 5.50 4.77
N GLY A 302 9.31 6.15 4.48
CA GLY A 302 8.35 5.78 3.47
C GLY A 302 7.80 7.01 2.77
N SER A 303 6.85 6.78 1.87
CA SER A 303 6.27 7.84 1.04
C SER A 303 5.04 8.49 1.70
N LEU A 304 4.87 9.78 1.45
CA LEU A 304 3.63 10.54 1.63
C LEU A 304 2.46 9.94 0.83
N GLY A 305 2.75 9.19 -0.24
CA GLY A 305 1.75 8.46 -1.00
C GLY A 305 0.93 7.49 -0.16
N GLN A 306 1.47 7.00 0.95
CA GLN A 306 0.75 6.15 1.90
C GLN A 306 -0.37 6.86 2.67
N ILE A 307 -0.35 8.20 2.72
CA ILE A 307 -1.40 8.98 3.40
C ILE A 307 -2.69 8.96 2.58
N ALA A 308 -2.56 8.97 1.26
CA ALA A 308 -3.70 8.88 0.37
C ALA A 308 -4.35 7.50 0.47
N TYR A 309 -5.67 7.48 0.30
CA TYR A 309 -6.43 6.25 0.18
C TYR A 309 -7.32 6.30 -1.05
N LEU A 310 -7.52 5.14 -1.66
CA LEU A 310 -8.44 4.96 -2.76
C LEU A 310 -9.81 4.63 -2.21
N LYS A 311 -10.83 5.40 -2.58
CA LYS A 311 -12.22 5.02 -2.35
C LYS A 311 -12.77 4.46 -3.66
N CYS A 312 -13.20 3.21 -3.62
CA CYS A 312 -13.85 2.62 -4.78
C CYS A 312 -15.26 3.21 -4.93
N VAL A 313 -15.57 3.72 -6.12
CA VAL A 313 -16.87 4.26 -6.50
C VAL A 313 -17.52 3.27 -7.46
N GLY A 314 -18.83 3.08 -7.32
CA GLY A 314 -19.59 2.15 -8.17
C GLY A 314 -20.06 0.89 -7.47
N SER A 315 -21.16 0.36 -8.00
CA SER A 315 -21.77 -0.89 -7.59
C SER A 315 -21.58 -1.91 -8.72
N GLU A 316 -21.08 -3.09 -8.37
CA GLU A 316 -21.32 -4.38 -9.05
C GLU A 316 -20.19 -5.11 -9.79
N LYS A 317 -19.03 -4.51 -10.18
CA LYS A 317 -17.97 -5.30 -10.85
C LYS A 317 -16.56 -5.16 -10.28
N ARG A 318 -15.86 -6.30 -10.35
CA ARG A 318 -14.81 -6.86 -9.48
C ARG A 318 -13.40 -6.31 -9.72
N GLU A 319 -13.27 -5.26 -10.51
CA GLU A 319 -11.97 -4.75 -10.93
C GLU A 319 -11.82 -3.33 -10.41
N LEU A 320 -10.70 -3.06 -9.72
CA LEU A 320 -10.23 -1.70 -9.42
C LEU A 320 -10.22 -0.78 -10.67
N ALA A 321 -10.38 -1.36 -11.86
CA ALA A 321 -10.47 -0.71 -13.15
C ALA A 321 -11.64 0.28 -13.33
N ASN A 322 -12.77 0.12 -12.62
CA ASN A 322 -14.01 0.74 -13.12
C ASN A 322 -14.42 2.06 -12.49
N GLU A 323 -13.82 2.51 -11.37
CA GLU A 323 -13.88 3.90 -10.87
C GLU A 323 -13.29 3.95 -9.46
N VAL A 324 -12.03 4.38 -9.32
CA VAL A 324 -11.45 4.73 -8.02
C VAL A 324 -11.29 6.23 -7.92
N THR A 325 -11.72 6.81 -6.81
CA THR A 325 -11.42 8.19 -6.48
C THR A 325 -10.38 8.19 -5.37
N GLN A 326 -9.25 8.86 -5.61
CA GLN A 326 -8.24 9.06 -4.59
C GLN A 326 -8.66 10.18 -3.65
N TYR A 327 -8.48 9.95 -2.35
CA TYR A 327 -8.69 10.94 -1.31
C TYR A 327 -7.41 11.09 -0.50
N SER A 328 -7.06 12.32 -0.17
CA SER A 328 -6.04 12.64 0.82
C SER A 328 -6.55 13.78 1.66
N TYR A 329 -6.30 13.70 2.97
CA TYR A 329 -6.60 14.78 3.91
C TYR A 329 -5.42 15.72 4.12
N THR A 330 -4.32 15.48 3.40
CA THR A 330 -3.15 16.34 3.36
C THR A 330 -2.83 16.63 1.91
N LYS A 331 -2.50 17.89 1.59
CA LYS A 331 -1.96 18.25 0.29
C LYS A 331 -0.67 17.46 0.02
N ILE A 332 -0.71 16.60 -0.99
CA ILE A 332 0.43 15.84 -1.51
C ILE A 332 0.73 16.32 -2.92
N SER A 333 2.00 16.25 -3.33
CA SER A 333 2.40 16.55 -4.71
C SER A 333 1.58 15.70 -5.69
N PRO A 334 1.06 16.28 -6.80
CA PRO A 334 0.28 15.55 -7.79
C PRO A 334 1.00 14.30 -8.34
N ASN A 335 2.33 14.34 -8.48
CA ASN A 335 3.12 13.20 -8.95
C ASN A 335 3.08 12.04 -7.95
N ILE A 336 3.32 12.34 -6.66
CA ILE A 336 3.23 11.36 -5.57
C ILE A 336 1.80 10.81 -5.47
N SER A 337 0.79 11.69 -5.59
CA SER A 337 -0.62 11.30 -5.59
C SER A 337 -0.92 10.30 -6.70
N GLN A 338 -0.51 10.59 -7.93
CA GLN A 338 -0.76 9.73 -9.07
C GLN A 338 -0.11 8.34 -8.92
N LEU A 339 1.13 8.29 -8.43
CA LEU A 339 1.82 7.03 -8.15
C LEU A 339 1.18 6.27 -6.99
N ALA A 340 0.79 6.96 -5.93
CA ALA A 340 0.09 6.36 -4.80
C ALA A 340 -1.24 5.71 -5.23
N ALA A 341 -1.95 6.31 -6.19
CA ALA A 341 -3.16 5.72 -6.74
C ALA A 341 -2.86 4.44 -7.53
N ALA A 342 -1.77 4.38 -8.28
CA ALA A 342 -1.37 3.17 -8.99
C ALA A 342 -0.92 2.06 -8.01
N LEU A 343 -0.18 2.42 -6.96
CA LEU A 343 0.40 1.47 -6.00
C LEU A 343 -0.58 1.01 -4.91
N SER A 344 -1.73 1.69 -4.76
CA SER A 344 -2.86 1.27 -3.92
C SER A 344 -2.45 0.82 -2.50
N PHE A 345 -1.83 1.71 -1.74
CA PHE A 345 -1.36 1.41 -0.36
C PHE A 345 -2.50 1.19 0.64
N ARG A 346 -3.61 1.90 0.44
CA ARG A 346 -4.76 1.94 1.33
C ARG A 346 -6.04 2.06 0.51
N VAL A 347 -6.94 1.08 0.63
CA VAL A 347 -8.20 1.07 -0.13
C VAL A 347 -9.44 1.15 0.78
N ALA A 348 -10.06 2.33 0.87
CA ALA A 348 -11.35 2.51 1.53
C ALA A 348 -12.46 1.91 0.68
N ARG A 349 -13.29 1.07 1.31
CA ARG A 349 -14.31 0.30 0.61
C ARG A 349 -15.68 0.78 1.09
N PRO A 350 -16.63 1.07 0.18
CA PRO A 350 -17.96 1.47 0.59
C PRO A 350 -18.62 0.33 1.38
N PRO A 351 -19.52 0.65 2.34
CA PRO A 351 -20.38 -0.36 2.93
C PRO A 351 -21.14 -1.08 1.81
N GLY A 352 -21.34 -2.40 1.94
CA GLY A 352 -22.15 -3.15 0.99
C GLY A 352 -23.52 -2.50 0.84
N LYS A 353 -24.03 -2.43 -0.40
CA LYS A 353 -25.41 -1.96 -0.63
C LYS A 353 -26.36 -3.10 -0.30
N GLU A 354 -27.35 -2.82 0.55
CA GLU A 354 -28.47 -3.72 0.74
C GLU A 354 -29.36 -3.67 -0.50
N GLN A 355 -29.59 -4.82 -1.12
CA GLN A 355 -30.51 -4.98 -2.24
C GLN A 355 -31.42 -6.17 -1.92
N ASN A 356 -32.72 -5.93 -1.77
CA ASN A 356 -33.72 -6.95 -1.44
C ASN A 356 -33.40 -7.76 -0.16
N GLY A 357 -32.96 -7.09 0.92
CA GLY A 357 -32.60 -7.74 2.18
C GLY A 357 -31.29 -8.54 2.14
N THR A 358 -30.52 -8.41 1.07
CA THR A 358 -29.22 -9.06 0.88
C THR A 358 -28.13 -8.00 0.73
N ILE A 359 -27.08 -8.09 1.55
CA ILE A 359 -25.91 -7.22 1.40
C ILE A 359 -24.92 -7.88 0.44
N ARG A 360 -24.79 -7.33 -0.77
CA ARG A 360 -23.74 -7.73 -1.72
C ARG A 360 -22.46 -6.96 -1.39
N VAL A 361 -21.38 -7.69 -1.09
CA VAL A 361 -20.09 -7.09 -0.73
C VAL A 361 -19.03 -7.58 -1.70
N ASN A 362 -18.73 -6.74 -2.70
CA ASN A 362 -17.73 -7.03 -3.73
C ASN A 362 -16.31 -7.20 -3.19
N TRP A 363 -16.08 -6.83 -1.93
CA TRP A 363 -14.76 -6.77 -1.32
C TRP A 363 -14.41 -7.95 -0.42
N CYS A 364 -15.33 -8.89 -0.20
CA CYS A 364 -15.09 -10.06 0.66
C CYS A 364 -13.96 -10.95 0.13
N ILE A 365 -13.07 -11.46 1.00
CA ILE A 365 -12.04 -12.46 0.62
C ILE A 365 -12.64 -13.84 0.36
N ASN A 366 -13.87 -14.06 0.79
CA ASN A 366 -14.60 -15.31 0.66
C ASN A 366 -15.79 -15.11 -0.28
N GLN A 367 -16.02 -16.08 -1.16
CA GLN A 367 -17.26 -16.23 -1.89
C GLN A 367 -18.23 -17.07 -1.04
N PHE A 368 -19.48 -16.64 -0.97
CA PHE A 368 -20.57 -17.33 -0.25
C PHE A 368 -21.65 -17.75 -1.25
N GLU A 369 -22.52 -18.67 -0.82
CA GLU A 369 -23.73 -19.02 -1.57
C GLU A 369 -24.61 -17.77 -1.77
N ASP A 370 -25.20 -17.63 -2.96
CA ASP A 370 -26.06 -16.51 -3.38
C ASP A 370 -25.43 -15.09 -3.26
N ASP A 371 -24.09 -15.00 -3.20
CA ASP A 371 -23.34 -13.75 -2.97
C ASP A 371 -23.75 -13.01 -1.67
N LYS A 372 -24.36 -13.71 -0.72
CA LYS A 372 -24.82 -13.13 0.55
C LYS A 372 -23.67 -13.12 1.55
N VAL A 373 -23.04 -11.97 1.69
CA VAL A 373 -21.95 -11.79 2.67
C VAL A 373 -22.57 -11.50 4.05
N PRO A 374 -22.20 -12.22 5.11
CA PRO A 374 -22.75 -11.96 6.45
C PRO A 374 -22.47 -10.53 6.91
N ALA A 375 -23.44 -9.89 7.59
CA ALA A 375 -23.34 -8.48 8.01
C ALA A 375 -22.06 -8.16 8.82
N ALA A 376 -21.64 -9.09 9.68
CA ALA A 376 -20.42 -8.96 10.49
C ALA A 376 -19.15 -8.69 9.67
N TYR A 377 -19.09 -9.16 8.41
CA TYR A 377 -17.96 -8.90 7.52
C TYR A 377 -17.87 -7.42 7.09
N ASN A 378 -18.99 -6.70 7.06
CA ASN A 378 -19.05 -5.29 6.68
C ASN A 378 -18.70 -4.35 7.81
N GLU A 379 -19.21 -4.64 9.00
CA GLU A 379 -19.05 -3.78 10.17
C GLU A 379 -17.58 -3.68 10.56
N HIS A 380 -16.91 -4.83 10.70
CA HIS A 380 -15.54 -4.88 11.18
C HIS A 380 -14.52 -4.17 10.26
N CYS A 381 -14.63 -4.36 8.94
CA CYS A 381 -13.70 -3.71 7.99
C CYS A 381 -13.84 -2.19 7.99
N ASN A 382 -15.06 -1.69 8.18
CA ASN A 382 -15.33 -0.26 8.23
C ASN A 382 -14.94 0.33 9.59
N ASP A 383 -15.16 -0.40 10.68
CA ASP A 383 -14.81 0.03 12.04
C ASP A 383 -13.32 0.32 12.20
N LEU A 384 -12.46 -0.52 11.61
CA LEU A 384 -11.01 -0.28 11.59
C LEU A 384 -10.63 1.05 10.92
N ARG A 385 -11.47 1.56 10.01
CA ARG A 385 -11.23 2.80 9.27
C ARG A 385 -12.07 3.98 9.73
N LYS A 386 -13.08 3.79 10.58
CA LYS A 386 -13.93 4.87 11.11
C LYS A 386 -13.11 5.92 11.87
N ALA A 387 -11.98 5.53 12.47
CA ALA A 387 -11.07 6.45 13.15
C ALA A 387 -10.11 7.17 12.18
N GLU A 388 -9.92 6.68 10.94
CA GLU A 388 -8.97 7.27 9.99
C GLU A 388 -9.29 8.73 9.65
N PRO A 389 -10.55 9.14 9.41
CA PRO A 389 -10.88 10.55 9.25
C PRO A 389 -10.45 11.39 10.45
N ALA A 390 -10.61 10.95 11.70
CA ALA A 390 -10.11 11.72 12.85
C ALA A 390 -8.57 11.70 12.97
N ILE A 391 -7.93 10.64 12.47
CA ILE A 391 -6.47 10.51 12.40
C ILE A 391 -5.91 11.43 11.31
N LEU A 392 -6.62 11.62 10.19
CA LEU A 392 -6.08 12.24 8.99
C LEU A 392 -6.70 13.61 8.67
N GLN A 393 -7.95 13.88 9.05
CA GLN A 393 -8.59 15.18 8.90
C GLN A 393 -8.00 16.18 9.87
N PHE A 394 -7.54 17.29 9.31
CA PHE A 394 -7.39 18.55 10.00
C PHE A 394 -7.97 19.65 9.13
N ALA A 395 -8.45 20.74 9.75
CA ALA A 395 -8.85 21.94 9.05
C ALA A 395 -7.62 22.54 8.36
N GLU A 396 -7.40 22.18 7.10
CA GLU A 396 -6.48 22.89 6.24
C GLU A 396 -7.03 24.30 6.02
N PHE A 397 -6.27 25.31 6.44
CA PHE A 397 -6.41 26.65 5.89
C PHE A 397 -5.33 26.81 4.82
N ALA A 398 -5.66 26.61 3.54
CA ALA A 398 -4.88 27.17 2.43
C ALA A 398 -5.67 27.20 1.10
N ALA A 399 -5.52 28.32 0.38
CA ALA A 399 -6.13 28.60 -0.92
C ALA A 399 -5.58 27.69 -2.04
N VAL A 400 -6.45 27.38 -2.99
CA VAL A 400 -6.19 26.48 -4.13
C VAL A 400 -5.77 27.31 -5.34
N ASP A 401 -4.74 26.85 -6.06
CA ASP A 401 -4.46 27.25 -7.43
C ASP A 401 -4.42 26.01 -8.33
N SER A 402 -4.96 26.14 -9.54
CA SER A 402 -5.37 25.03 -10.40
C SER A 402 -4.54 24.96 -11.68
N GLY A 403 -3.72 23.92 -11.83
CA GLY A 403 -3.06 23.55 -13.08
C GLY A 403 -2.67 22.07 -13.09
N PHE A 404 -3.11 21.31 -14.11
CA PHE A 404 -3.08 19.84 -14.14
C PHE A 404 -2.50 19.27 -15.47
N ILE A 405 -2.02 18.01 -15.37
CA ILE A 405 -1.67 16.96 -16.38
C ILE A 405 -0.21 16.87 -16.92
N ALA A 406 0.52 15.83 -16.46
CA ALA A 406 1.06 14.68 -17.23
C ALA A 406 2.20 13.96 -16.45
N GLY A 407 2.04 12.69 -16.02
CA GLY A 407 3.07 12.02 -15.16
C GLY A 407 3.24 10.49 -15.25
N LEU A 408 2.24 9.70 -15.64
CA LEU A 408 2.33 8.23 -15.47
C LEU A 408 3.22 7.50 -16.51
N SER A 409 3.24 7.92 -17.77
CA SER A 409 3.98 7.21 -18.83
C SER A 409 5.50 7.31 -18.68
N ARG A 410 6.01 8.48 -18.25
CA ARG A 410 7.44 8.71 -18.05
C ARG A 410 8.03 7.94 -16.88
N TRP A 411 7.23 7.68 -15.84
CA TRP A 411 7.69 6.92 -14.67
C TRP A 411 7.90 5.43 -15.02
N ILE A 412 7.04 4.83 -15.83
CA ILE A 412 7.23 3.41 -16.24
C ILE A 412 8.43 3.28 -17.19
N GLU A 413 8.63 4.24 -18.08
CA GLU A 413 9.75 4.26 -19.03
C GLU A 413 11.11 4.48 -18.35
N SER A 414 11.18 5.24 -17.25
CA SER A 414 12.42 5.50 -16.52
C SER A 414 12.99 4.29 -15.76
N PHE A 415 12.16 3.26 -15.48
CA PHE A 415 12.60 2.00 -14.87
C PHE A 415 12.83 0.85 -15.86
N ALA A 416 12.46 1.05 -17.13
CA ALA A 416 12.66 0.06 -18.18
C ALA A 416 14.05 0.14 -18.85
N LEU A 417 14.80 1.22 -18.60
CA LEU A 417 16.21 1.45 -18.92
C LEU A 417 17.06 1.25 -17.66
#